data_AF-A0A956A871-F1
#
_entry.id   AF-A0A956A871-F1
#
_cell.length_a   1.000
_cell.length_b   1.000
_cell.length_c   1.000
_cell.angle_alpha   90.00
_cell.angle_beta   90.00
_cell.angle_gamma   90.00
#
_symmetry.space_group_name_H-M   'P 1'
#
loop_
_entity.id
_entity.type
_entity.pdbx_description
1 polymer ?
#
loop_
_entity_poly.entity_id
_entity_poly.type
_entity_poly.pdbx_seq_one_letter_code
_entity_poly.pdbx_strand_id
1 'polypeptide(L)'
;MRRLALALALALAPSVATAADTATGTGTGADAVPDFAQGIKPLKIDLTDDGTQWVRVINWVQVWARAMELNPGSTVQGEAEDWALDVGLRRARFMVQSQLGPRLSLLFHFGVDNQTFNSERHPQLYVHDAWAEVEAVPKALALGAGLLYWNGVSRMTNASTISMLALDAPILNWFEIEKADQFGRQLGLYAKGKLGLFDYR
;
A
#
# COMPACT_ATOMS: atom_id res chain seq x y z
N MET A 1 14.22 -23.59 -35.02
CA MET A 1 13.37 -22.68 -35.82
C MET A 1 13.18 -21.41 -35.02
N ARG A 2 13.58 -20.25 -35.56
CA ARG A 2 13.46 -18.95 -34.89
C ARG A 2 11.97 -18.56 -34.85
N ARG A 3 11.39 -18.37 -33.66
CA ARG A 3 10.11 -17.68 -33.50
C ARG A 3 10.37 -16.40 -32.71
N LEU A 4 10.18 -15.29 -33.41
CA LEU A 4 10.20 -13.94 -32.86
C LEU A 4 8.95 -13.82 -31.98
N ALA A 5 9.09 -13.76 -30.66
CA ALA A 5 7.98 -13.51 -29.75
C ALA A 5 7.96 -12.01 -29.42
N LEU A 6 7.04 -11.28 -30.04
CA LEU A 6 6.69 -9.93 -29.65
C LEU A 6 5.55 -10.06 -28.62
N ALA A 7 5.86 -9.92 -27.33
CA ALA A 7 4.87 -10.01 -26.26
C ALA A 7 4.35 -8.62 -25.89
N LEU A 8 3.06 -8.40 -26.15
CA LEU A 8 2.31 -7.25 -25.67
C LEU A 8 1.70 -7.61 -24.31
N ALA A 9 2.26 -7.09 -23.22
CA ALA A 9 1.68 -7.22 -21.89
C ALA A 9 0.53 -6.21 -21.74
N LEU A 10 -0.72 -6.69 -21.72
CA LEU A 10 -1.88 -5.89 -21.34
C LEU A 10 -2.27 -6.21 -19.91
N ALA A 11 -1.69 -5.48 -18.96
CA ALA A 11 -2.13 -5.50 -17.56
C ALA A 11 -3.22 -4.43 -17.37
N LEU A 12 -4.49 -4.83 -17.34
CA LEU A 12 -5.55 -3.97 -16.82
C LEU A 12 -5.67 -4.22 -15.31
N ALA A 13 -5.06 -3.34 -14.52
CA ALA A 13 -5.31 -3.26 -13.08
C ALA A 13 -6.12 -1.99 -12.79
N PRO A 14 -7.46 -2.04 -12.77
CA PRO A 14 -8.22 -0.97 -12.15
C PRO A 14 -8.04 -1.11 -10.62
N SER A 15 -7.09 -0.38 -10.06
CA SER A 15 -7.09 -0.13 -8.62
C SER A 15 -8.20 0.88 -8.31
N VAL A 16 -9.36 0.41 -7.89
CA VAL A 16 -10.37 1.29 -7.30
C VAL A 16 -9.99 1.48 -5.83
N ALA A 17 -9.24 2.54 -5.56
CA ALA A 17 -9.09 3.05 -4.22
C ALA A 17 -10.26 4.00 -3.96
N THR A 18 -11.08 3.74 -2.94
CA THR A 18 -11.94 4.78 -2.34
C THR A 18 -11.11 5.69 -1.42
N ALA A 19 -9.94 6.09 -1.90
CA ALA A 19 -9.13 7.10 -1.25
C ALA A 19 -9.37 8.41 -2.00
N ALA A 20 -10.50 9.06 -1.74
CA ALA A 20 -10.69 10.44 -2.17
C ALA A 20 -9.72 11.31 -1.37
N ASP A 21 -8.51 11.47 -1.91
CA ASP A 21 -7.59 12.53 -1.52
C ASP A 21 -7.91 13.71 -2.42
N THR A 22 -8.35 14.82 -1.83
CA THR A 22 -8.59 16.08 -2.53
C THR A 22 -7.24 16.68 -2.95
N ALA A 23 -6.60 16.07 -3.94
CA ALA A 23 -5.50 16.69 -4.65
C ALA A 23 -6.11 17.59 -5.74
N THR A 24 -6.29 18.87 -5.42
CA THR A 24 -6.51 19.93 -6.42
C THR A 24 -5.24 20.06 -7.26
N GLY A 25 -5.12 19.22 -8.29
CA GLY A 25 -4.12 19.31 -9.33
C GLY A 25 -4.73 19.90 -10.59
N THR A 26 -4.50 21.19 -10.83
CA THR A 26 -4.71 21.81 -12.15
C THR A 26 -3.66 21.26 -13.11
N GLY A 27 -3.99 20.18 -13.82
CA GLY A 27 -3.19 19.63 -14.91
C GLY A 27 -3.95 19.71 -16.22
N THR A 28 -3.59 20.66 -17.06
CA THR A 28 -4.06 20.78 -18.45
C THR A 28 -3.30 19.78 -19.34
N GLY A 29 -4.03 18.95 -20.09
CA GLY A 29 -3.55 18.36 -21.34
C GLY A 29 -3.34 16.85 -21.35
N ALA A 30 -4.15 16.19 -22.19
CA ALA A 30 -4.00 14.90 -22.87
C ALA A 30 -3.74 13.64 -22.03
N ASP A 31 -4.63 12.65 -22.24
CA ASP A 31 -4.64 11.30 -21.68
C ASP A 31 -4.99 11.21 -20.18
N ALA A 32 -6.14 11.80 -19.82
CA ALA A 32 -6.80 11.49 -18.57
C ALA A 32 -7.26 10.02 -18.60
N VAL A 33 -6.47 9.14 -17.96
CA VAL A 33 -7.02 7.92 -17.38
C VAL A 33 -8.26 8.36 -16.59
N PRO A 34 -9.46 7.80 -16.85
CA PRO A 34 -10.66 8.23 -16.15
C PRO A 34 -10.40 8.14 -14.65
N ASP A 35 -10.46 9.30 -13.99
CA ASP A 35 -10.38 9.38 -12.55
C ASP A 35 -11.68 8.80 -12.00
N PHE A 36 -11.64 7.49 -11.72
CA PHE A 36 -12.77 6.73 -11.20
C PHE A 36 -13.24 7.23 -9.83
N ALA A 37 -12.52 8.17 -9.19
CA ALA A 37 -12.88 8.76 -7.91
C ALA A 37 -13.65 10.08 -8.04
N GLN A 38 -13.89 10.61 -9.25
CA GLN A 38 -14.63 11.86 -9.39
C GLN A 38 -16.06 11.75 -8.82
N GLY A 39 -16.32 12.54 -7.78
CA GLY A 39 -17.62 12.61 -7.10
C GLY A 39 -17.82 11.65 -5.93
N ILE A 40 -16.87 10.77 -5.62
CA ILE A 40 -16.96 9.89 -4.45
C ILE A 40 -16.47 10.65 -3.21
N LYS A 41 -17.38 10.99 -2.29
CA LYS A 41 -17.00 11.60 -1.00
C LYS A 41 -16.15 10.60 -0.20
N PRO A 42 -15.01 10.99 0.38
CA PRO A 42 -14.26 10.11 1.26
C PRO A 42 -15.14 9.66 2.42
N LEU A 43 -14.97 8.41 2.85
CA LEU A 43 -15.58 7.91 4.09
C LEU A 43 -14.83 8.51 5.29
N LYS A 44 -15.13 9.79 5.55
CA LYS A 44 -14.60 10.59 6.64
C LYS A 44 -15.77 11.04 7.51
N ILE A 45 -15.67 10.74 8.80
CA ILE A 45 -16.58 11.20 9.84
C ILE A 45 -15.83 12.25 10.63
N ASP A 46 -16.30 13.49 10.57
CA ASP A 46 -15.78 14.56 11.42
C ASP A 46 -16.40 14.41 12.81
N LEU A 47 -15.55 14.41 13.85
CA LEU A 47 -15.97 14.30 15.25
C LEU A 47 -16.27 15.66 15.88
N THR A 48 -15.83 16.73 15.23
CA THR A 48 -16.01 18.13 15.64
C THR A 48 -16.49 18.93 14.46
N ASP A 49 -17.32 19.96 14.69
CA ASP A 49 -17.83 20.85 13.64
C ASP A 49 -16.71 21.56 12.86
N ASP A 50 -15.58 21.83 13.52
CA ASP A 50 -14.39 22.45 12.91
C ASP A 50 -13.61 21.50 11.98
N GLY A 51 -13.96 20.21 11.93
CA GLY A 51 -13.28 19.18 11.14
C GLY A 51 -11.84 18.85 11.58
N THR A 52 -11.40 19.37 12.73
CA THR A 52 -10.05 19.14 13.27
C THR A 52 -9.87 17.73 13.81
N GLN A 53 -10.94 17.14 14.34
CA GLN A 53 -10.97 15.75 14.77
C GLN A 53 -11.80 14.93 13.80
N TRP A 54 -11.28 13.78 13.39
CA TRP A 54 -11.92 12.97 12.36
C TRP A 54 -11.51 11.52 12.45
N VAL A 55 -12.37 10.67 11.90
CA VAL A 55 -12.11 9.26 11.62
C VAL A 55 -12.30 9.04 10.12
N ARG A 56 -11.31 8.49 9.45
CA ARG A 56 -11.35 8.15 8.03
C ARG A 56 -11.18 6.66 7.87
N VAL A 57 -12.03 6.07 7.05
CA VAL A 57 -11.90 4.69 6.61
C VAL A 57 -11.47 4.69 5.16
N ILE A 58 -10.47 3.89 4.86
CA ILE A 58 -9.93 3.68 3.52
C ILE A 58 -9.89 2.18 3.29
N ASN A 59 -10.52 1.72 2.21
CA ASN A 59 -10.44 0.34 1.78
C ASN A 59 -10.01 0.30 0.32
N TRP A 60 -9.24 -0.72 -0.04
CA TRP A 60 -8.87 -0.94 -1.43
C TRP A 60 -8.67 -2.43 -1.69
N VAL A 61 -9.07 -2.82 -2.90
CA VAL A 61 -8.90 -4.16 -3.41
C VAL A 61 -8.15 -4.04 -4.73
N GLN A 62 -7.02 -4.73 -4.81
CA GLN A 62 -6.19 -4.83 -6.00
C GLN A 62 -6.21 -6.27 -6.47
N VAL A 63 -6.84 -6.48 -7.62
CA VAL A 63 -6.89 -7.78 -8.30
C VAL A 63 -5.82 -7.78 -9.39
N TRP A 64 -5.03 -8.84 -9.44
CA TRP A 64 -4.06 -9.08 -10.51
C TRP A 64 -4.50 -10.26 -11.36
N ALA A 65 -4.47 -10.05 -12.67
CA ALA A 65 -4.48 -11.12 -13.66
C ALA A 65 -3.12 -11.13 -14.33
N ARG A 66 -2.46 -12.29 -14.33
CA ARG A 66 -1.08 -12.46 -14.78
C ARG A 66 -1.02 -13.58 -15.78
N ALA A 67 -0.30 -13.36 -16.88
CA ALA A 67 0.13 -14.38 -17.81
C ALA A 67 1.64 -14.25 -17.96
N MET A 68 2.38 -15.31 -17.72
CA MET A 68 3.84 -15.31 -17.76
C MET A 68 4.37 -16.57 -18.42
N GLU A 69 5.41 -16.41 -19.24
CA GLU A 69 6.24 -17.52 -19.71
C GLU A 69 7.17 -17.93 -18.56
N LEU A 70 7.24 -19.23 -18.29
CA LEU A 70 8.02 -19.78 -17.21
C LEU A 70 9.40 -20.21 -17.71
N ASN A 71 10.38 -20.18 -16.82
CA ASN A 71 11.70 -20.74 -17.13
C ASN A 71 11.60 -22.27 -17.30
N PRO A 72 12.37 -22.89 -18.21
CA PRO A 72 12.34 -24.34 -18.40
C PRO A 72 12.57 -25.10 -17.09
N GLY A 73 11.71 -26.07 -16.80
CA GLY A 73 11.74 -26.85 -15.55
C GLY A 73 11.02 -26.20 -14.36
N SER A 74 10.36 -25.06 -14.55
CA SER A 74 9.43 -24.52 -13.56
C SER A 74 8.20 -25.42 -13.45
N THR A 75 7.74 -25.66 -12.22
CA THR A 75 6.56 -26.46 -11.96
C THR A 75 5.43 -25.61 -11.38
N VAL A 76 4.21 -25.80 -11.88
CA VAL A 76 2.98 -25.24 -11.30
C VAL A 76 2.17 -26.40 -10.75
N GLN A 77 1.86 -26.39 -9.45
CA GLN A 77 1.19 -27.49 -8.76
C GLN A 77 1.86 -28.87 -8.96
N GLY A 78 3.18 -28.91 -9.15
CA GLY A 78 3.96 -30.13 -9.34
C GLY A 78 4.14 -30.57 -10.80
N GLU A 79 3.46 -29.94 -11.75
CA GLU A 79 3.59 -30.25 -13.18
C GLU A 79 4.48 -29.23 -13.89
N ALA A 80 5.33 -29.69 -14.81
CA ALA A 80 6.19 -28.81 -15.60
C ALA A 80 5.36 -28.03 -16.63
N GLU A 81 5.41 -26.72 -16.58
CA GLU A 81 4.61 -25.82 -17.42
C GLU A 81 5.51 -24.75 -18.05
N ASP A 82 5.33 -24.47 -19.34
CA ASP A 82 6.05 -23.42 -20.07
C ASP A 82 5.36 -22.05 -19.92
N TRP A 83 4.08 -22.03 -19.53
CA TRP A 83 3.30 -20.82 -19.31
C TRP A 83 2.48 -20.95 -18.01
N ALA A 84 2.29 -19.83 -17.32
CA ALA A 84 1.41 -19.75 -16.17
C ALA A 84 0.42 -18.62 -16.33
N LEU A 85 -0.85 -18.92 -16.02
CA LEU A 85 -1.89 -17.94 -15.81
C LEU A 85 -2.32 -17.97 -14.36
N ASP A 86 -2.41 -16.78 -13.76
CA ASP A 86 -2.83 -16.63 -12.39
C ASP A 86 -3.75 -15.42 -12.22
N VAL A 87 -4.78 -15.61 -11.41
CA VAL A 87 -5.65 -14.54 -10.94
C VAL A 87 -5.61 -14.55 -9.42
N GLY A 88 -5.23 -13.42 -8.84
CA GLY A 88 -5.02 -13.31 -7.42
C GLY A 88 -5.39 -11.94 -6.87
N LEU A 89 -5.72 -11.91 -5.58
CA LEU A 89 -5.82 -10.68 -4.82
C LEU A 89 -4.40 -10.27 -4.42
N ARG A 90 -3.86 -9.25 -5.07
CA ARG A 90 -2.55 -8.70 -4.70
C ARG A 90 -2.61 -8.03 -3.33
N ARG A 91 -3.69 -7.28 -3.07
CA ARG A 91 -3.98 -6.60 -1.79
C ARG A 91 -5.50 -6.51 -1.61
N ALA A 92 -6.00 -6.91 -0.45
CA ALA A 92 -7.35 -6.64 0.01
C ALA A 92 -7.24 -6.09 1.43
N ARG A 93 -7.27 -4.76 1.55
CA ARG A 93 -6.85 -4.07 2.77
C ARG A 93 -7.88 -3.06 3.23
N PHE A 94 -7.93 -2.91 4.54
CA PHE A 94 -8.80 -2.00 5.26
C PHE A 94 -7.97 -1.19 6.25
N MET A 95 -8.13 0.13 6.21
CA MET A 95 -7.39 1.06 7.05
C MET A 95 -8.34 2.05 7.68
N VAL A 96 -8.16 2.26 8.98
CA VAL A 96 -8.79 3.30 9.77
C VAL A 96 -7.70 4.26 10.21
N GLN A 97 -7.87 5.53 9.87
CA GLN A 97 -7.05 6.63 10.35
C GLN A 97 -7.90 7.52 11.22
N SER A 98 -7.35 8.02 12.32
CA SER A 98 -8.10 8.89 13.22
C SER A 98 -7.22 9.99 13.76
N GLN A 99 -7.75 11.21 13.78
CA GLN A 99 -7.18 12.36 14.47
C GLN A 99 -8.06 12.64 15.70
N LEU A 100 -7.64 12.17 16.87
CA LEU A 100 -8.39 12.24 18.12
C LEU A 100 -7.91 13.40 18.99
N GLY A 101 -7.99 14.61 18.43
CA GLY A 101 -7.54 15.85 19.05
C GLY A 101 -6.37 16.51 18.31
N PRO A 102 -5.89 17.68 18.79
CA PRO A 102 -4.89 18.47 18.07
C PRO A 102 -3.51 17.81 17.98
N ARG A 103 -3.25 16.76 18.78
CA ARG A 103 -1.92 16.15 18.90
C ARG A 103 -1.92 14.63 18.86
N LEU A 104 -3.07 13.97 18.81
CA LEU A 104 -3.15 12.50 18.87
C LEU A 104 -3.69 11.95 17.56
N SER A 105 -2.90 11.09 16.92
CA SER A 105 -3.27 10.38 15.70
C SER A 105 -3.17 8.88 15.93
N LEU A 106 -4.14 8.13 15.41
CA LEU A 106 -4.15 6.67 15.43
C LEU A 106 -4.26 6.15 14.01
N LEU A 107 -3.58 5.03 13.74
CA LEU A 107 -3.74 4.28 12.51
C LEU A 107 -3.86 2.81 12.83
N PHE A 108 -4.88 2.19 12.24
CA PHE A 108 -5.08 0.75 12.27
C PHE A 108 -5.34 0.24 10.86
N HIS A 109 -4.56 -0.74 10.43
CA HIS A 109 -4.56 -1.24 9.08
C HIS A 109 -4.41 -2.75 9.13
N PHE A 110 -5.32 -3.45 8.48
CA PHE A 110 -5.30 -4.90 8.40
C PHE A 110 -5.80 -5.36 7.04
N GLY A 111 -5.48 -6.59 6.67
CA GLY A 111 -5.88 -7.12 5.38
C GLY A 111 -5.19 -8.42 5.03
N VAL A 112 -5.44 -8.82 3.79
CA VAL A 112 -4.82 -9.97 3.16
C VAL A 112 -4.00 -9.47 1.98
N ASP A 113 -2.83 -10.05 1.81
CA ASP A 113 -1.96 -9.81 0.66
C ASP A 113 -1.67 -11.10 -0.09
N ASN A 114 -1.48 -10.96 -1.40
CA ASN A 114 -1.00 -12.00 -2.30
C ASN A 114 -1.76 -13.34 -2.19
N GLN A 115 -3.09 -13.28 -2.11
CA GLN A 115 -3.96 -14.45 -2.09
C GLN A 115 -4.20 -14.95 -3.52
N THR A 116 -3.78 -16.17 -3.79
CA THR A 116 -3.96 -16.86 -5.08
C THR A 116 -4.56 -18.25 -4.84
N PHE A 117 -5.23 -18.82 -5.84
CA PHE A 117 -5.78 -20.18 -5.76
C PHE A 117 -4.70 -21.27 -5.81
N ASN A 118 -3.54 -20.96 -6.37
CA ASN A 118 -2.42 -21.90 -6.55
C ASN A 118 -1.44 -21.91 -5.37
N SER A 119 -1.76 -21.24 -4.25
CA SER A 119 -0.89 -21.19 -3.07
C SER A 119 -1.21 -22.34 -2.12
N GLU A 120 -0.21 -23.12 -1.73
CA GLU A 120 -0.32 -24.14 -0.68
C GLU A 120 -0.59 -23.53 0.71
N ARG A 121 -0.20 -22.27 0.91
CA ARG A 121 -0.47 -21.54 2.16
C ARG A 121 -1.80 -20.82 2.06
N HIS A 122 -2.68 -21.10 3.01
CA HIS A 122 -3.92 -20.36 3.16
C HIS A 122 -3.64 -18.89 3.48
N PRO A 123 -4.33 -17.96 2.83
CA PRO A 123 -4.20 -16.53 3.10
C PRO A 123 -4.66 -16.25 4.54
N GLN A 124 -3.77 -15.65 5.33
CA GLN A 124 -4.08 -15.23 6.69
C GLN A 124 -4.36 -13.74 6.70
N LEU A 125 -5.29 -13.33 7.57
CA LEU A 125 -5.55 -11.93 7.85
C LEU A 125 -4.45 -11.40 8.76
N TYR A 126 -3.75 -10.36 8.33
CA TYR A 126 -2.66 -9.76 9.08
C TYR A 126 -2.99 -8.32 9.46
N VAL A 127 -2.56 -7.93 10.66
CA VAL A 127 -2.44 -6.51 11.00
C VAL A 127 -1.18 -6.01 10.30
N HIS A 128 -1.40 -5.06 9.41
CA HIS A 128 -0.38 -4.44 8.61
C HIS A 128 0.27 -3.31 9.40
N ASP A 129 -0.50 -2.34 9.88
CA ASP A 129 0.03 -1.22 10.66
C ASP A 129 -0.91 -0.95 11.83
N ALA A 130 -0.37 -0.74 13.01
CA ALA A 130 -1.15 -0.44 14.20
C ALA A 130 -0.32 0.42 15.14
N TRP A 131 -0.49 1.73 15.06
CA TRP A 131 0.31 2.66 15.84
C TRP A 131 -0.51 3.86 16.32
N ALA A 132 0.00 4.45 17.40
CA ALA A 132 -0.46 5.71 17.96
C ALA A 132 0.68 6.72 17.89
N GLU A 133 0.35 7.96 17.54
CA GLU A 133 1.29 9.07 17.43
C GLU A 133 0.80 10.25 18.27
N VAL A 134 1.72 10.82 19.04
CA VAL A 134 1.53 12.03 19.80
C VAL A 134 2.49 13.11 19.32
N GLU A 135 1.95 14.26 18.97
CA GLU A 135 2.72 15.45 18.65
C GLU A 135 3.26 16.09 19.93
N ALA A 136 4.56 15.85 20.20
CA ALA A 136 5.25 16.38 21.37
C ALA A 136 5.52 17.90 21.23
N VAL A 137 5.92 18.33 20.03
CA VAL A 137 6.10 19.75 19.69
C VAL A 137 5.29 20.06 18.42
N PRO A 138 4.31 20.99 18.48
CA PRO A 138 3.48 21.32 17.34
C PRO A 138 4.30 21.62 16.08
N LYS A 139 4.01 20.88 15.01
CA LYS A 139 4.60 20.93 13.67
C LYS A 139 6.09 20.62 13.60
N ALA A 140 6.74 20.31 14.72
CA ALA A 140 8.18 20.15 14.80
C ALA A 140 8.62 18.74 15.21
N LEU A 141 7.88 18.07 16.11
CA LEU A 141 8.21 16.74 16.61
C LEU A 141 6.95 15.94 16.97
N ALA A 142 6.83 14.77 16.37
CA ALA A 142 5.85 13.75 16.70
C ALA A 142 6.56 12.45 17.10
N LEU A 143 6.05 11.81 18.14
CA LEU A 143 6.54 10.54 18.66
C LEU A 143 5.44 9.51 18.48
N GLY A 144 5.76 8.36 17.91
CA GLY A 144 4.80 7.29 17.76
C GLY A 144 5.35 5.95 18.20
N ALA A 145 4.42 5.03 18.48
CA ALA A 145 4.70 3.70 18.97
C ALA A 145 3.69 2.70 18.41
N GLY A 146 4.15 1.49 18.10
CA GLY A 146 3.27 0.40 17.69
C GLY A 146 3.92 -0.51 16.65
N LEU A 147 3.08 -1.12 15.81
CA LEU A 147 3.49 -1.87 14.63
C LEU A 147 3.63 -0.91 13.45
N LEU A 148 4.86 -0.75 12.97
CA LEU A 148 5.28 0.34 12.11
C LEU A 148 5.82 -0.18 10.79
N TYR A 149 5.50 0.54 9.73
CA TYR A 149 6.10 0.40 8.39
C TYR A 149 7.07 1.55 8.10
N TRP A 150 7.80 1.99 9.13
CA TRP A 150 8.90 2.96 8.98
C TRP A 150 10.20 2.18 8.83
N ASN A 151 10.51 1.81 7.59
CA ASN A 151 11.71 1.03 7.31
C ASN A 151 12.94 1.89 7.04
N GLY A 152 12.82 3.22 7.01
CA GLY A 152 13.93 4.20 7.10
C GLY A 152 14.99 4.22 5.98
N VAL A 153 15.19 3.14 5.22
CA VAL A 153 16.34 3.02 4.30
C VAL A 153 16.15 3.80 3.01
N SER A 154 14.93 3.85 2.45
CA SER A 154 14.67 4.64 1.25
C SER A 154 13.26 5.23 1.20
N ARG A 155 13.02 6.12 0.24
CA ARG A 155 11.66 6.60 -0.04
C ARG A 155 10.78 5.50 -0.61
N MET A 156 11.37 4.51 -1.28
CA MET A 156 10.64 3.41 -1.91
C MET A 156 10.24 2.33 -0.90
N THR A 157 10.99 2.16 0.19
CA THR A 157 10.62 1.26 1.30
C THR A 157 9.41 1.72 2.10
N ASN A 158 9.12 3.02 2.05
CA ASN A 158 7.99 3.66 2.74
C ASN A 158 6.91 4.13 1.73
N ALA A 159 6.94 3.60 0.51
CA ALA A 159 5.96 3.96 -0.52
C ALA A 159 4.57 3.39 -0.17
N SER A 160 3.54 4.19 -0.43
CA SER A 160 2.15 3.77 -0.23
C SER A 160 1.70 2.87 -1.37
N THR A 161 1.03 1.76 -1.04
CA THR A 161 0.57 0.77 -2.03
C THR A 161 -0.58 1.25 -2.93
N ILE A 162 -1.20 2.40 -2.60
CA ILE A 162 -2.29 2.99 -3.37
C ILE A 162 -1.85 4.16 -4.26
N SER A 163 -0.64 4.68 -4.06
CA SER A 163 -0.10 5.83 -4.82
C SER A 163 1.22 5.50 -5.52
N MET A 164 1.53 4.22 -5.72
CA MET A 164 2.68 3.79 -6.50
C MET A 164 2.44 4.08 -7.98
N LEU A 165 3.47 4.62 -8.65
CA LEU A 165 3.45 4.77 -10.12
C LEU A 165 3.66 3.42 -10.83
N ALA A 166 4.55 2.60 -10.28
CA ALA A 166 4.79 1.25 -10.78
C ALA A 166 3.72 0.27 -10.28
N LEU A 167 3.56 -0.86 -10.98
CA LEU A 167 2.63 -1.93 -10.59
C LEU A 167 2.90 -2.46 -9.19
N ASP A 168 4.18 -2.52 -8.78
CA ASP A 168 4.61 -2.92 -7.44
C ASP A 168 5.99 -2.36 -7.09
N ALA A 169 6.39 -2.46 -5.81
CA ALA A 169 7.74 -2.15 -5.38
C ALA A 169 8.65 -3.38 -5.49
N PRO A 170 9.89 -3.21 -5.99
CA PRO A 170 10.91 -4.26 -5.96
C PRO A 170 11.12 -4.80 -4.54
N ILE A 171 11.18 -6.12 -4.39
CA ILE A 171 11.35 -6.78 -3.09
C ILE A 171 12.66 -6.41 -2.40
N LEU A 172 13.71 -6.10 -3.19
CA LEU A 172 15.03 -5.67 -2.71
C LEU A 172 15.00 -4.41 -1.84
N ASN A 173 13.89 -3.66 -1.85
CA ASN A 173 13.72 -2.54 -0.96
C ASN A 173 13.66 -2.98 0.51
N TRP A 174 13.04 -4.13 0.81
CA TRP A 174 12.87 -4.61 2.19
C TRP A 174 13.89 -5.70 2.52
N PHE A 175 14.94 -5.34 3.25
CA PHE A 175 16.05 -6.26 3.57
C PHE A 175 15.69 -7.31 4.65
N GLU A 176 14.76 -6.97 5.54
CA GLU A 176 14.32 -7.81 6.66
C GLU A 176 13.04 -8.61 6.38
N ILE A 177 12.49 -8.48 5.16
CA ILE A 177 11.19 -9.03 4.80
C ILE A 177 11.16 -10.55 5.06
N GLU A 178 10.17 -10.98 5.85
CA GLU A 178 9.95 -12.37 6.25
C GLU A 178 11.10 -13.04 7.04
N LYS A 179 12.13 -12.29 7.46
CA LYS A 179 13.22 -12.80 8.30
C LYS A 179 13.03 -12.45 9.76
N ALA A 180 12.96 -11.15 10.05
CA ALA A 180 12.83 -10.61 11.41
C ALA A 180 11.62 -9.68 11.57
N ASP A 181 10.84 -9.49 10.50
CA ASP A 181 9.70 -8.60 10.45
C ASP A 181 8.40 -9.30 10.05
N GLN A 182 7.27 -8.62 10.27
CA GLN A 182 5.96 -9.06 9.79
C GLN A 182 5.62 -8.32 8.49
N PHE A 183 6.04 -8.88 7.34
CA PHE A 183 5.85 -8.28 6.00
C PHE A 183 6.36 -6.83 5.90
N GLY A 184 7.60 -6.60 6.34
CA GLY A 184 8.20 -5.26 6.35
C GLY A 184 7.75 -4.39 7.52
N ARG A 185 7.12 -4.95 8.57
CA ARG A 185 6.76 -4.20 9.79
C ARG A 185 7.42 -4.71 11.03
N GLN A 186 7.78 -3.77 11.88
CA GLN A 186 8.42 -4.01 13.17
C GLN A 186 7.65 -3.30 14.28
N LEU A 187 7.63 -3.92 15.46
CA LEU A 187 7.16 -3.25 16.67
C LEU A 187 8.26 -2.31 17.15
N GLY A 188 7.92 -1.04 17.35
CA GLY A 188 8.93 -0.07 17.73
C GLY A 188 8.38 1.29 18.14
N LEU A 189 9.33 2.20 18.36
CA LEU A 189 9.12 3.62 18.59
C LEU A 189 9.73 4.38 17.42
N TYR A 190 9.12 5.48 17.02
CA TYR A 190 9.67 6.38 16.01
C TYR A 190 9.47 7.83 16.40
N ALA A 191 10.31 8.70 15.84
CA ALA A 191 10.22 10.13 15.98
C ALA A 191 10.28 10.76 14.58
N LYS A 192 9.30 11.57 14.23
CA LYS A 192 9.26 12.29 12.95
C LYS A 192 9.03 13.78 13.16
N GLY A 193 9.47 14.59 12.22
CA GLY A 193 9.23 16.01 12.29
C GLY A 193 9.86 16.79 11.15
N LYS A 194 9.55 18.09 11.12
CA LYS A 194 10.07 19.00 10.11
C LYS A 194 10.55 20.29 10.77
N LEU A 195 11.80 20.62 10.52
CA LEU A 195 12.46 21.84 10.98
C LEU A 195 12.95 22.62 9.77
N GLY A 196 12.11 23.53 9.27
CA GLY A 196 12.39 24.31 8.07
C GLY A 196 12.56 23.42 6.83
N LEU A 197 13.77 23.40 6.27
CA LEU A 197 14.13 22.56 5.11
C LEU A 197 14.50 21.12 5.49
N PHE A 198 14.70 20.84 6.78
CA PHE A 198 15.07 19.52 7.26
C PHE A 198 13.82 18.72 7.65
N ASP A 199 13.65 17.55 7.04
CA ASP A 199 12.55 16.61 7.26
C ASP A 199 13.17 15.28 7.73
N TYR A 200 12.81 14.86 8.94
CA TYR A 200 13.32 13.64 9.56
C TYR A 200 12.15 12.71 9.89
N ARG A 201 12.35 11.41 9.67
CA ARG A 201 11.31 10.37 9.68
C ARG A 201 11.89 9.04 10.11
#